data_AF-A0A6J8DRX3-F1
#
_entry.id   AF-A0A6J8DRX3-F1
#
_cell.length_a   1.000
_cell.length_b   1.000
_cell.length_c   1.000
_cell.angle_alpha   90.00
_cell.angle_beta   90.00
_cell.angle_gamma   90.00
#
_symmetry.space_group_name_H-M   'P 1'
#
loop_
_entity.id
_entity.type
_entity.pdbx_description
1 polymer ?
#
loop_
_entity_poly.entity_id
_entity_poly.type
_entity_poly.pdbx_seq_one_letter_code
_entity_poly.pdbx_strand_id
1 'polypeptide(L)'
;MEKIALLVTEEQKETIYSLFGYYNWDVNLVDSDNEIAKVTTKSTQTSDIVHEEIEDEIEQNQFLIEQDQECEECPFCFCKPCITSENNRQMWWESEPQGRHQRNHSLRKEKYKYFWTVMFHREAWKDDRYLMRKQAALERDPEFKNYTWYQRDIMPNCVLKLVRGWHPNSENITYMGHLWE
;
A
#
# COMPACT_ATOMS: atom_id res chain seq x y z
N MET A 1 14.91 5.23 -20.98
CA MET A 1 15.00 5.87 -19.66
C MET A 1 14.13 7.10 -19.68
N GLU A 2 12.95 7.01 -19.09
CA GLU A 2 12.12 8.17 -18.83
C GLU A 2 12.71 8.95 -17.66
N LYS A 3 12.60 10.28 -17.69
CA LYS A 3 13.09 11.16 -16.63
C LYS A 3 11.88 11.67 -15.86
N ILE A 4 11.86 11.46 -14.56
CA ILE A 4 10.85 12.05 -13.67
C ILE A 4 11.38 13.41 -13.22
N ALA A 5 10.58 14.46 -13.40
CA ALA A 5 10.86 15.81 -12.93
C ALA A 5 9.93 16.18 -11.78
N LEU A 6 10.48 16.74 -10.71
CA LEU A 6 9.75 17.18 -9.52
C LEU A 6 9.88 18.70 -9.36
N LEU A 7 8.75 19.40 -9.39
CA LEU A 7 8.67 20.83 -9.06
C LEU A 7 8.49 20.96 -7.55
N VAL A 8 9.49 21.55 -6.88
CA VAL A 8 9.55 21.68 -5.42
C VAL A 8 9.99 23.09 -5.02
N THR A 9 9.62 23.53 -3.81
CA THR A 9 10.19 24.74 -3.20
C THR A 9 11.63 24.50 -2.76
N GLU A 10 12.43 25.55 -2.54
CA GLU A 10 13.80 25.38 -2.02
C GLU A 10 13.82 24.70 -0.63
N GLU A 11 12.85 24.97 0.25
CA GLU A 11 12.72 24.26 1.54
C GLU A 11 12.43 22.74 1.37
N GLN A 12 11.58 22.38 0.40
CA GLN A 12 11.31 20.98 0.06
C GLN A 12 12.54 20.31 -0.55
N LYS A 13 13.28 21.02 -1.41
CA LYS A 13 14.53 20.57 -2.04
C LYS A 13 15.64 20.33 -1.00
N GLU A 14 15.83 21.25 -0.04
CA GLU A 14 16.74 21.06 1.09
C GLU A 14 16.35 19.85 1.95
N THR A 15 15.05 19.64 2.18
CA THR A 15 14.51 18.48 2.90
C THR A 15 14.80 17.17 2.15
N ILE A 16 14.61 17.15 0.83
CA ILE A 16 14.91 16.01 -0.04
C ILE A 16 16.41 15.68 -0.05
N TYR A 17 17.30 16.67 -0.17
CA TYR A 17 18.75 16.43 -0.09
C TYR A 17 19.18 15.95 1.29
N SER A 18 18.58 16.48 2.36
CA SER A 18 18.85 16.00 3.74
C SER A 18 18.44 14.53 3.92
N LEU A 19 17.32 14.13 3.31
CA LEU A 19 16.87 12.73 3.28
C LEU A 19 17.86 11.84 2.51
N PHE A 20 18.28 12.25 1.31
CA PHE A 20 19.24 11.49 0.49
C PHE A 20 20.61 11.37 1.17
N GLY A 21 21.09 12.43 1.81
CA GLY A 21 22.31 12.42 2.60
C GLY A 21 22.24 11.46 3.81
N TYR A 22 21.09 11.39 4.50
CA TYR A 22 20.90 10.44 5.61
C TYR A 22 21.00 8.97 5.18
N TYR A 23 20.57 8.64 3.96
CA TYR A 23 20.64 7.28 3.41
C TYR A 23 21.88 7.00 2.55
N ASN A 24 22.86 7.92 2.50
CA ASN A 24 24.05 7.84 1.63
C ASN A 24 23.72 7.61 0.14
N TRP A 25 22.69 8.29 -0.38
CA TRP A 25 22.35 8.24 -1.81
C TRP A 25 23.15 9.29 -2.58
N ASP A 26 23.85 8.88 -3.64
CA ASP A 26 24.58 9.79 -4.52
C ASP A 26 23.63 10.62 -5.40
N VAL A 27 23.64 11.94 -5.20
CA VAL A 27 22.78 12.88 -5.92
C VAL A 27 23.55 13.52 -7.08
N ASN A 28 23.25 13.11 -8.31
CA ASN A 28 23.77 13.76 -9.52
C ASN A 28 22.85 14.93 -9.92
N LEU A 29 23.30 16.16 -9.66
CA LEU A 29 22.60 17.36 -10.10
C LEU A 29 22.82 17.57 -11.61
N VAL A 30 21.72 17.71 -12.36
CA VAL A 30 21.74 18.00 -13.79
C VAL A 30 21.15 19.38 -14.01
N ASP A 31 22.01 20.39 -14.17
CA ASP A 31 21.59 21.76 -14.45
C ASP A 31 20.78 21.81 -15.75
N SER A 32 19.50 22.20 -15.61
CA SER A 32 18.46 22.02 -16.63
C SER A 32 17.86 23.37 -17.07
N ASP A 33 18.73 24.36 -17.30
CA ASP A 33 18.38 25.76 -17.64
C ASP A 33 17.70 25.95 -19.02
N ASN A 34 17.27 24.87 -19.71
CA ASN A 34 16.76 24.94 -21.09
C ASN A 34 15.37 24.32 -21.35
N GLU A 35 14.70 23.66 -20.40
CA GLU A 35 13.45 22.91 -20.71
C GLU A 35 12.16 23.38 -20.00
N ILE A 36 12.22 24.34 -19.06
CA ILE A 36 11.06 24.73 -18.22
C ILE A 36 9.96 25.51 -18.98
N ALA A 37 10.20 25.92 -20.23
CA ALA A 37 9.35 26.88 -20.96
C ALA A 37 8.02 26.35 -21.56
N LYS A 38 7.59 25.10 -21.31
CA LYS A 38 6.46 24.48 -22.05
C LYS A 38 5.23 24.01 -21.26
N VAL A 39 5.25 24.00 -19.92
CA VAL A 39 4.19 23.34 -19.12
C VAL A 39 2.99 24.26 -18.79
N THR A 40 3.06 25.55 -19.11
CA THR A 40 1.94 26.49 -18.86
C THR A 40 0.98 26.56 -20.05
N THR A 41 -0.04 25.70 -20.08
CA THR A 41 -1.46 26.04 -20.40
C THR A 41 -2.32 24.80 -20.74
N LYS A 42 -3.28 24.46 -19.87
CA LYS A 42 -4.72 24.59 -20.12
C LYS A 42 -5.54 23.98 -18.97
N SER A 43 -6.39 24.81 -18.38
CA SER A 43 -7.49 24.40 -17.52
C SER A 43 -8.79 24.74 -18.24
N THR A 44 -9.65 23.75 -18.48
CA THR A 44 -11.06 23.95 -18.81
C THR A 44 -11.87 22.78 -18.25
N GLN A 45 -12.96 23.10 -17.54
CA GLN A 45 -13.94 22.13 -17.05
C GLN A 45 -14.91 21.71 -18.16
N THR A 46 -15.29 20.44 -18.21
CA THR A 46 -16.64 20.00 -18.63
C THR A 46 -16.94 18.64 -18.03
N SER A 47 -18.21 18.43 -17.66
CA SER A 47 -18.70 17.25 -16.93
C SER A 47 -19.36 16.21 -17.85
N ASP A 48 -19.72 15.07 -17.25
CA ASP A 48 -20.80 14.15 -17.68
C ASP A 48 -20.51 13.09 -18.76
N ILE A 49 -19.25 12.75 -19.04
CA ILE A 49 -18.87 11.51 -19.76
C ILE A 49 -17.63 10.89 -19.11
N VAL A 50 -17.77 10.29 -17.92
CA VAL A 50 -16.63 9.64 -17.25
C VAL A 50 -17.11 8.44 -16.41
N HIS A 51 -17.10 7.25 -17.01
CA HIS A 51 -17.22 6.01 -16.23
C HIS A 51 -16.58 4.77 -16.86
N GLU A 52 -16.46 4.68 -18.18
CA GLU A 52 -15.73 3.57 -18.86
C GLU A 52 -14.24 3.93 -19.09
N GLU A 53 -13.92 5.16 -19.50
CA GLU A 53 -12.54 5.58 -19.83
C GLU A 53 -11.56 5.62 -18.63
N ILE A 54 -12.06 5.63 -17.39
CA ILE A 54 -11.21 5.67 -16.18
C ILE A 54 -10.50 4.32 -15.94
N GLU A 55 -11.13 3.19 -16.25
CA GLU A 55 -10.56 1.88 -15.94
C GLU A 55 -9.36 1.58 -16.86
N ASP A 56 -9.49 1.89 -18.16
CA ASP A 56 -8.42 1.71 -19.16
C ASP A 56 -7.21 2.65 -18.95
N GLU A 57 -7.40 3.89 -18.49
CA GLU A 57 -6.28 4.81 -18.20
C GLU A 57 -5.52 4.44 -16.91
N ILE A 58 -6.16 3.78 -15.94
CA ILE A 58 -5.51 3.32 -14.70
C ILE A 58 -4.55 2.16 -14.97
N GLU A 59 -4.88 1.24 -15.88
CA GLU A 59 -3.98 0.12 -16.21
C GLU A 59 -2.68 0.59 -16.87
N GLN A 60 -2.73 1.63 -17.71
CA GLN A 60 -1.56 2.10 -18.47
C GLN A 60 -0.50 2.84 -17.64
N ASN A 61 -0.81 3.23 -16.39
CA ASN A 61 0.14 3.86 -15.45
C ASN A 61 0.20 3.15 -14.09
N GLN A 62 -0.19 1.87 -14.00
CA GLN A 62 -0.12 1.13 -12.75
C GLN A 62 1.34 0.83 -12.35
N PHE A 63 1.86 1.55 -11.35
CA PHE A 63 3.16 1.23 -10.75
C PHE A 63 3.17 -0.21 -10.20
N LEU A 64 3.99 -1.07 -10.80
CA LEU A 64 4.14 -2.47 -10.45
C LEU A 64 5.44 -2.68 -9.64
N ILE A 65 5.32 -3.38 -8.52
CA ILE A 65 6.45 -3.84 -7.70
C ILE A 65 6.69 -5.30 -8.06
N GLU A 66 7.80 -5.57 -8.74
CA GLU A 66 8.20 -6.92 -9.15
C GLU A 66 8.38 -7.86 -7.94
N GLN A 67 8.15 -9.16 -8.18
CA GLN A 67 8.38 -10.21 -7.19
C GLN A 67 9.72 -10.91 -7.44
N ASP A 68 10.53 -10.97 -6.39
CA ASP A 68 11.83 -11.63 -6.40
C ASP A 68 11.65 -13.15 -6.50
N GLN A 69 12.14 -13.77 -7.57
CA GLN A 69 11.97 -15.21 -7.78
C GLN A 69 12.93 -16.08 -6.97
N GLU A 70 13.98 -15.52 -6.39
CA GLU A 70 14.93 -16.24 -5.52
C GLU A 70 14.41 -16.37 -4.07
N CYS A 71 13.45 -15.51 -3.68
CA CYS A 71 12.83 -15.56 -2.36
C CYS A 71 11.73 -16.64 -2.24
N GLU A 72 11.61 -17.22 -1.03
CA GLU A 72 10.49 -18.09 -0.67
C GLU A 72 9.15 -17.33 -0.70
N GLU A 73 8.11 -18.01 -1.22
CA GLU A 73 6.77 -17.46 -1.27
C GLU A 73 6.08 -17.53 0.10
N CYS A 74 5.45 -16.45 0.53
CA CYS A 74 4.66 -16.47 1.75
C CYS A 74 3.35 -17.29 1.57
N PRO A 75 3.07 -18.32 2.40
CA PRO A 75 1.82 -19.08 2.30
C PRO A 75 0.57 -18.26 2.65
N PHE A 76 0.73 -17.08 3.23
CA PHE A 76 -0.38 -16.18 3.56
C PHE A 76 -0.59 -15.11 2.49
N CYS A 77 0.45 -14.41 2.06
CA CYS A 77 0.31 -13.31 1.11
C CYS A 77 0.74 -13.59 -0.32
N PHE A 78 1.28 -14.77 -0.62
CA PHE A 78 1.71 -15.20 -1.95
C PHE A 78 2.76 -14.29 -2.62
N CYS A 79 3.30 -13.31 -1.87
CA CYS A 79 4.41 -12.47 -2.32
C CYS A 79 5.76 -13.14 -2.05
N LYS A 80 6.70 -12.90 -2.96
CA LYS A 80 8.14 -13.15 -2.79
C LYS A 80 8.93 -11.82 -2.79
N PRO A 81 9.75 -11.52 -1.75
CA PRO A 81 9.60 -12.07 -0.41
C PRO A 81 8.23 -11.69 0.18
N CYS A 82 7.88 -12.27 1.34
CA CYS A 82 6.67 -11.92 2.08
C CYS A 82 6.51 -10.39 2.23
N ILE A 83 5.27 -9.89 2.11
CA ILE A 83 4.97 -8.46 2.31
C ILE A 83 5.35 -7.94 3.71
N THR A 84 5.47 -8.84 4.69
CA THR A 84 5.94 -8.57 6.05
C THR A 84 7.34 -9.14 6.33
N SER A 85 8.16 -9.37 5.30
CA SER A 85 9.58 -9.68 5.47
C SER A 85 10.35 -8.42 5.85
N GLU A 86 11.32 -8.52 6.75
CA GLU A 86 12.21 -7.40 7.11
C GLU A 86 12.99 -6.86 5.88
N ASN A 87 13.26 -7.71 4.88
CA ASN A 87 13.86 -7.28 3.60
C ASN A 87 12.93 -6.33 2.81
N ASN A 88 11.62 -6.35 3.08
CA ASN A 88 10.61 -5.47 2.53
C ASN A 88 10.18 -4.37 3.53
N ARG A 89 10.92 -4.15 4.63
CA ARG A 89 10.56 -3.20 5.69
C ARG A 89 10.32 -1.80 5.13
N GLN A 90 9.17 -1.21 5.44
CA GLN A 90 8.79 0.13 4.98
C GLN A 90 9.02 1.18 6.07
N MET A 91 9.25 2.44 5.69
CA MET A 91 9.49 3.54 6.65
C MET A 91 8.36 3.75 7.67
N TRP A 92 7.12 3.37 7.32
CA TRP A 92 5.95 3.49 8.19
C TRP A 92 5.76 2.30 9.15
N TRP A 93 6.68 1.32 9.17
CA TRP A 93 6.65 0.20 10.13
C TRP A 93 7.03 0.66 11.53
N GLU A 94 6.37 0.09 12.54
CA GLU A 94 6.78 0.32 13.94
C GLU A 94 8.05 -0.49 14.24
N SER A 95 9.02 0.12 14.92
CA SER A 95 10.21 -0.61 15.43
C SER A 95 9.90 -1.45 16.66
N GLU A 96 8.90 -1.05 17.47
CA GLU A 96 8.58 -1.68 18.76
C GLU A 96 7.06 -1.82 18.96
N PRO A 97 6.60 -2.84 19.70
CA PRO A 97 5.21 -2.96 20.12
C PRO A 97 4.73 -1.78 20.97
N GLN A 98 3.63 -1.15 20.56
CA GLN A 98 2.95 -0.11 21.33
C GLN A 98 2.20 -0.71 22.53
N GLY A 99 2.09 0.05 23.61
CA GLY A 99 1.28 -0.33 24.77
C GLY A 99 -0.21 -0.55 24.41
N ARG A 100 -0.90 -1.38 25.20
CA ARG A 100 -2.34 -1.66 25.05
C ARG A 100 -3.15 -0.37 25.22
N HIS A 101 -3.79 0.13 24.14
CA HIS A 101 -4.51 1.39 24.17
C HIS A 101 -5.68 1.41 23.17
N GLN A 102 -6.77 2.13 23.46
CA GLN A 102 -7.96 2.17 22.60
C GLN A 102 -7.64 2.74 21.19
N ARG A 103 -6.75 3.74 21.11
CA ARG A 103 -6.25 4.34 19.85
C ARG A 103 -5.63 3.32 18.89
N ASN A 104 -5.16 2.18 19.38
CA ASN A 104 -4.49 1.16 18.57
C ASN A 104 -5.42 0.62 17.48
N HIS A 105 -6.74 0.60 17.70
CA HIS A 105 -7.71 0.24 16.65
C HIS A 105 -7.62 1.16 15.41
N SER A 106 -7.45 2.47 15.60
CA SER A 106 -7.30 3.42 14.49
C SER A 106 -5.95 3.27 13.80
N LEU A 107 -4.86 3.14 14.57
CA LEU A 107 -3.51 2.91 14.03
C LEU A 107 -3.45 1.62 13.19
N ARG A 108 -4.07 0.52 13.65
CA ARG A 108 -4.16 -0.71 12.85
C ARG A 108 -4.85 -0.49 11.50
N LYS A 109 -5.96 0.26 11.45
CA LYS A 109 -6.66 0.56 10.18
C LYS A 109 -5.77 1.31 9.20
N GLU A 110 -4.97 2.24 9.69
CA GLU A 110 -3.99 2.98 8.88
C GLU A 110 -2.89 2.05 8.35
N LYS A 111 -2.25 1.24 9.20
CA LYS A 111 -1.26 0.25 8.74
C LYS A 111 -1.84 -0.76 7.75
N TYR A 112 -3.08 -1.23 7.96
CA TYR A 112 -3.77 -2.12 7.02
C TYR A 112 -4.00 -1.45 5.66
N LYS A 113 -4.31 -0.14 5.61
CA LYS A 113 -4.43 0.61 4.36
C LYS A 113 -3.09 0.63 3.62
N TYR A 114 -1.98 0.90 4.31
CA TYR A 114 -0.66 0.88 3.68
C TYR A 114 -0.28 -0.50 3.15
N PHE A 115 -0.46 -1.57 3.93
CA PHE A 115 -0.24 -2.94 3.45
C PHE A 115 -1.15 -3.29 2.26
N TRP A 116 -2.40 -2.85 2.24
CA TRP A 116 -3.31 -3.04 1.11
C TRP A 116 -2.77 -2.40 -0.16
N THR A 117 -2.25 -1.17 -0.07
CA THR A 117 -1.64 -0.46 -1.20
C THR A 117 -0.38 -1.17 -1.72
N VAL A 118 0.54 -1.63 -0.85
CA VAL A 118 1.73 -2.37 -1.33
C VAL A 118 1.34 -3.71 -1.98
N MET A 119 0.30 -4.38 -1.47
CA MET A 119 -0.24 -5.60 -2.09
C MET A 119 -0.93 -5.35 -3.44
N PHE A 120 -1.63 -4.22 -3.59
CA PHE A 120 -2.20 -3.78 -4.87
C PHE A 120 -1.11 -3.56 -5.92
N HIS A 121 -0.02 -2.87 -5.56
CA HIS A 121 1.14 -2.68 -6.44
C HIS A 121 1.95 -3.95 -6.70
N ARG A 122 1.74 -5.05 -5.96
CA ARG A 122 2.32 -6.38 -6.27
C ARG A 122 1.34 -7.33 -6.96
N GLU A 123 0.17 -6.80 -7.36
CA GLU A 123 -0.97 -7.54 -7.90
C GLU A 123 -1.44 -8.74 -7.05
N ALA A 124 -1.07 -8.79 -5.78
CA ALA A 124 -1.38 -9.92 -4.90
C ALA A 124 -2.90 -10.12 -4.72
N TRP A 125 -3.70 -9.06 -4.87
CA TRP A 125 -5.16 -9.14 -4.85
C TRP A 125 -5.78 -9.80 -6.09
N LYS A 126 -5.04 -9.89 -7.21
CA LYS A 126 -5.44 -10.57 -8.45
C LYS A 126 -5.06 -12.07 -8.45
N ASP A 127 -4.28 -12.56 -7.48
CA ASP A 127 -3.87 -13.98 -7.39
C ASP A 127 -5.08 -14.90 -7.14
N ASP A 128 -5.24 -15.93 -7.97
CA ASP A 128 -6.34 -16.89 -7.90
C ASP A 128 -6.55 -17.49 -6.50
N ARG A 129 -5.47 -17.73 -5.75
CA ARG A 129 -5.52 -18.31 -4.41
C ARG A 129 -6.08 -17.32 -3.38
N TYR A 130 -5.93 -16.01 -3.63
CA TYR A 130 -6.61 -14.98 -2.86
C TYR A 130 -8.10 -14.92 -3.19
N LEU A 131 -8.46 -14.99 -4.47
CA LEU A 131 -9.84 -15.02 -4.92
C LEU A 131 -10.58 -16.25 -4.35
N MET A 132 -9.96 -17.44 -4.41
CA MET A 132 -10.45 -18.66 -3.77
C MET A 132 -10.60 -18.52 -2.25
N ARG A 133 -9.65 -17.87 -1.56
CA ARG A 133 -9.75 -17.63 -0.11
C ARG A 133 -10.90 -16.68 0.22
N LYS A 134 -11.10 -15.64 -0.58
CA LYS A 134 -12.20 -14.67 -0.46
C LYS A 134 -13.56 -15.35 -0.67
N GLN A 135 -13.68 -16.13 -1.74
CA GLN A 135 -14.84 -16.99 -2.04
C GLN A 135 -15.19 -17.92 -0.87
N ALA A 136 -14.23 -18.73 -0.40
CA ALA A 136 -14.44 -19.71 0.68
C ALA A 136 -14.74 -19.08 2.06
N ALA A 137 -14.44 -17.79 2.24
CA ALA A 137 -14.77 -17.05 3.45
C ALA A 137 -16.19 -16.45 3.37
N LEU A 138 -16.56 -15.90 2.20
CA LEU A 138 -17.93 -15.45 1.91
C LEU A 138 -18.96 -16.60 2.02
N GLU A 139 -18.61 -17.80 1.56
CA GLU A 139 -19.46 -19.00 1.67
C GLU A 139 -19.75 -19.42 3.13
N ARG A 140 -18.91 -19.01 4.09
CA ARG A 140 -19.11 -19.29 5.52
C ARG A 140 -20.00 -18.26 6.22
N ASP A 141 -20.29 -17.14 5.58
CA ASP A 141 -21.17 -16.09 6.07
C ASP A 141 -22.19 -15.69 4.98
N PRO A 142 -23.14 -16.58 4.64
CA PRO A 142 -24.13 -16.33 3.59
C PRO A 142 -25.12 -15.20 3.90
N GLU A 143 -25.17 -14.75 5.16
CA GLU A 143 -25.98 -13.59 5.59
C GLU A 143 -25.19 -12.26 5.55
N PHE A 144 -23.92 -12.28 5.14
CA PHE A 144 -23.04 -11.10 5.04
C PHE A 144 -22.93 -10.28 6.33
N LYS A 145 -23.17 -10.90 7.49
CA LYS A 145 -23.10 -10.27 8.83
C LYS A 145 -21.68 -9.85 9.18
N ASN A 146 -20.73 -10.63 8.69
CA ASN A 146 -19.31 -10.58 8.93
C ASN A 146 -18.55 -10.18 7.64
N TYR A 147 -19.13 -10.29 6.44
CA TYR A 147 -18.44 -9.98 5.17
C TYR A 147 -19.29 -9.08 4.25
N THR A 148 -18.91 -7.82 4.05
CA THR A 148 -19.59 -6.96 3.05
C THR A 148 -19.15 -7.34 1.63
N TRP A 149 -20.04 -8.04 0.92
CA TRP A 149 -19.80 -8.86 -0.27
C TRP A 149 -18.93 -8.28 -1.41
N TYR A 150 -18.98 -6.96 -1.67
CA TYR A 150 -18.60 -6.41 -2.99
C TYR A 150 -17.47 -5.36 -3.02
N GLN A 151 -16.77 -5.04 -1.91
CA GLN A 151 -15.91 -3.83 -1.90
C GLN A 151 -14.52 -3.91 -1.25
N ARG A 152 -14.12 -5.03 -0.65
CA ARG A 152 -12.91 -5.11 0.19
C ARG A 152 -12.26 -6.49 0.14
N ASP A 153 -11.01 -6.57 0.57
CA ASP A 153 -10.16 -7.76 0.46
C ASP A 153 -9.70 -8.31 1.81
N ILE A 154 -9.48 -9.63 1.85
CA ILE A 154 -9.04 -10.35 3.04
C ILE A 154 -7.54 -10.13 3.26
N MET A 155 -7.23 -9.24 4.21
CA MET A 155 -5.88 -9.00 4.69
C MET A 155 -5.22 -10.31 5.16
N PRO A 156 -4.02 -10.68 4.67
CA PRO A 156 -3.38 -11.94 5.03
C PRO A 156 -2.94 -12.01 6.48
N ASN A 157 -2.90 -13.23 7.00
CA ASN A 157 -2.44 -13.54 8.37
C ASN A 157 -1.02 -13.04 8.70
N CYS A 158 -0.12 -12.89 7.73
CA CYS A 158 1.19 -12.30 7.98
C CYS A 158 1.07 -10.81 8.39
N VAL A 159 0.30 -10.02 7.64
CA VAL A 159 -0.01 -8.61 7.97
C VAL A 159 -0.81 -8.51 9.26
N LEU A 160 -1.85 -9.33 9.42
CA LEU A 160 -2.67 -9.32 10.65
C LEU A 160 -1.81 -9.60 11.89
N LYS A 161 -0.93 -10.61 11.86
CA LYS A 161 -0.03 -10.92 12.99
C LYS A 161 0.93 -9.78 13.30
N LEU A 162 1.60 -9.22 12.28
CA LEU A 162 2.58 -8.14 12.46
C LEU A 162 1.90 -6.87 13.04
N VAL A 163 0.85 -6.39 12.40
CA VAL A 163 0.14 -5.15 12.78
C VAL A 163 -0.56 -5.28 14.13
N ARG A 164 -1.10 -6.46 14.47
CA ARG A 164 -1.67 -6.73 15.81
C ARG A 164 -0.60 -6.88 16.89
N GLY A 165 0.61 -7.32 16.52
CA GLY A 165 1.79 -7.32 17.40
C GLY A 165 2.26 -5.89 17.72
N TRP A 166 2.33 -5.01 16.72
CA TRP A 166 2.64 -3.59 16.93
C TRP A 166 1.58 -2.82 17.71
N HIS A 167 0.30 -3.13 17.50
CA HIS A 167 -0.81 -2.36 18.03
C HIS A 167 -1.84 -3.27 18.73
N PRO A 168 -1.50 -3.81 19.92
CA PRO A 168 -2.35 -4.75 20.64
C PRO A 168 -3.68 -4.13 21.06
N ASN A 169 -4.71 -4.94 21.19
CA ASN A 169 -5.98 -4.53 21.82
C ASN A 169 -5.80 -4.12 23.28
N SER A 170 -6.72 -3.27 23.76
CA SER A 170 -6.92 -3.04 25.19
C SER A 170 -7.34 -4.33 25.90
N GLU A 171 -7.11 -4.39 27.20
CA GLU A 171 -7.49 -5.54 28.02
C GLU A 171 -9.01 -5.79 27.95
N ASN A 172 -9.39 -7.06 27.96
CA ASN A 172 -10.78 -7.55 27.81
C ASN A 172 -11.45 -7.28 26.44
N ILE A 173 -10.74 -6.74 25.45
CA ILE A 173 -11.24 -6.60 24.06
C ILE A 173 -10.63 -7.70 23.18
N THR A 174 -11.43 -8.68 22.77
CA THR A 174 -11.03 -9.64 21.72
C THR A 174 -10.86 -8.93 20.38
N TYR A 175 -9.98 -9.46 19.51
CA TYR A 175 -10.01 -9.03 18.11
C TYR A 175 -11.36 -9.46 17.54
N MET A 176 -12.14 -8.49 17.08
CA MET A 176 -13.33 -8.81 16.31
C MET A 176 -12.90 -9.43 15.00
N GLY A 177 -13.65 -10.45 14.61
CA GLY A 177 -13.43 -11.21 13.40
C GLY A 177 -13.83 -10.43 12.15
N HIS A 178 -14.38 -11.17 11.19
CA HIS A 178 -14.97 -10.59 10.00
C HIS A 178 -16.15 -9.74 10.47
N LEU A 179 -16.12 -8.41 10.33
CA LEU A 179 -15.80 -7.55 9.18
C LEU A 179 -14.49 -7.71 8.38
N TRP A 180 -13.27 -7.94 8.94
CA TRP A 180 -12.16 -8.63 8.19
C TRP A 180 -11.28 -9.68 8.97
N GLU A 181 -11.87 -10.70 9.64
CA GLU A 181 -11.29 -12.03 10.04
C GLU A 181 -12.33 -13.18 10.33
#